data_AF-A0A7S2V3L9-F1
#
_entry.id   AF-A0A7S2V3L9-F1
#
_cell.length_a   1.000
_cell.length_b   1.000
_cell.length_c   1.000
_cell.angle_alpha   90.00
_cell.angle_beta   90.00
_cell.angle_gamma   90.00
#
_symmetry.space_group_name_H-M   'P 1'
#
loop_
_entity.id
_entity.type
_entity.pdbx_description
1 polymer ?
#
loop_
_entity_poly.entity_id
_entity_poly.type
_entity_poly.pdbx_seq_one_letter_code
_entity_poly.pdbx_strand_id
1 'polypeptide(L)'
;WLEHAIDLAEALGLRVRQDFDRGLFSLNAGDASGSVTFVGHVPNRELRCLVGEWDAFFLPSFVAETFGMVVVEAMAAGVPVVAFGIGGAAEFLHHGKTGILVHEQTPWAAAEALSLLMGRDGVSLKRRLTAQAKLLITDQLAVAKVAEEYKQVFLLLS
;
A
#
# COMPACT_ATOMS: atom_id res chain seq x y z
N TRP A 1 13.74 -7.03 3.45
CA TRP A 1 12.97 -5.78 3.27
C TRP A 1 13.67 -4.83 2.31
N LEU A 2 14.92 -4.42 2.54
CA LEU A 2 15.63 -3.51 1.62
C LEU A 2 15.87 -4.14 0.24
N GLU A 3 16.37 -5.38 0.17
CA GLU A 3 16.67 -6.08 -1.09
C GLU A 3 15.43 -6.20 -2.00
N HIS A 4 14.28 -6.61 -1.47
CA HIS A 4 13.05 -6.69 -2.27
C HIS A 4 12.53 -5.33 -2.78
N ALA A 5 12.78 -4.24 -2.04
CA ALA A 5 12.45 -2.90 -2.51
C ALA A 5 13.39 -2.46 -3.65
N ILE A 6 14.64 -2.93 -3.62
CA ILE A 6 15.62 -2.74 -4.69
C ILE A 6 15.19 -3.52 -5.94
N ASP A 7 14.86 -4.81 -5.80
CA ASP A 7 14.41 -5.65 -6.92
C ASP A 7 13.13 -5.08 -7.57
N LEU A 8 12.20 -4.57 -6.77
CA LEU A 8 10.99 -3.91 -7.27
C LEU A 8 11.32 -2.63 -8.04
N ALA A 9 12.21 -1.80 -7.49
CA ALA A 9 12.65 -0.58 -8.14
C ALA A 9 13.30 -0.92 -9.49
N GLU A 10 14.18 -1.93 -9.54
CA GLU A 10 14.78 -2.42 -10.78
C GLU A 10 13.73 -2.96 -11.77
N ALA A 11 12.74 -3.71 -11.30
CA ALA A 11 11.63 -4.21 -12.14
C ALA A 11 10.76 -3.08 -12.72
N LEU A 12 10.66 -1.94 -12.03
CA LEU A 12 10.03 -0.71 -12.51
C LEU A 12 10.95 0.13 -13.42
N GLY A 13 12.17 -0.33 -13.70
CA GLY A 13 13.17 0.38 -14.49
C GLY A 13 13.87 1.51 -13.71
N LEU A 14 13.75 1.53 -12.38
CA LEU A 14 14.43 2.47 -11.50
C LEU A 14 15.79 1.89 -11.11
N ARG A 15 16.90 2.58 -11.39
CA ARG A 15 18.22 2.15 -10.91
C ARG A 15 18.41 2.52 -9.45
N VAL A 16 18.93 1.59 -8.66
CA VAL A 16 19.15 1.77 -7.23
C VAL A 16 20.66 1.92 -6.97
N ARG A 17 21.09 2.97 -6.26
CA ARG A 17 22.51 3.17 -5.89
C ARG A 17 22.67 3.35 -4.39
N GLN A 18 23.39 2.44 -3.75
CA GLN A 18 23.65 2.42 -2.30
C GLN A 18 24.74 3.43 -1.89
N ASP A 19 24.45 4.28 -0.92
CA ASP A 19 25.43 5.19 -0.30
C ASP A 19 25.41 4.97 1.23
N PHE A 20 26.56 4.61 1.80
CA PHE A 20 26.66 4.08 3.17
C PHE A 20 27.06 5.12 4.23
N ASP A 21 27.36 6.37 3.83
CA ASP A 21 28.16 7.28 4.69
C ASP A 21 27.38 8.18 5.67
N ARG A 22 26.03 8.13 5.75
CA ARG A 22 25.27 9.14 6.55
C ARG A 22 24.15 8.67 7.47
N GLY A 23 23.89 7.36 7.63
CA GLY A 23 22.81 6.88 8.52
C GLY A 23 21.39 7.35 8.14
N LEU A 24 21.25 7.92 6.94
CA LEU A 24 20.05 8.33 6.25
C LEU A 24 20.16 7.72 4.85
N PHE A 25 19.27 6.80 4.50
CA PHE A 25 19.31 6.14 3.20
C PHE A 25 18.67 7.09 2.17
N SER A 26 19.45 7.62 1.24
CA SER A 26 18.92 8.26 0.02
C SER A 26 19.66 7.69 -1.16
N LEU A 27 18.95 7.05 -2.09
CA LEU A 27 19.54 6.40 -3.26
C LEU A 27 19.21 7.26 -4.49
N ASN A 28 20.24 7.81 -5.13
CA ASN A 28 20.09 8.50 -6.42
C ASN A 28 20.37 7.51 -7.55
N ALA A 29 19.38 7.27 -8.42
CA ALA A 29 19.58 6.47 -9.62
C ALA A 29 20.54 7.18 -10.58
N GLY A 30 21.51 6.44 -11.13
CA GLY A 30 22.31 6.95 -12.26
C GLY A 30 21.48 6.98 -13.54
N ASP A 31 21.56 8.10 -14.27
CA ASP A 31 21.11 8.41 -15.65
C ASP A 31 19.71 7.94 -16.13
N ALA A 32 18.89 7.34 -15.27
CA ALA A 32 17.45 7.12 -15.46
C ALA A 32 16.72 7.96 -14.41
N SER A 33 15.70 8.73 -14.79
CA SER A 33 15.01 9.75 -13.98
C SER A 33 14.22 9.26 -12.75
N GLY A 34 14.63 8.17 -12.09
CA GLY A 34 14.05 7.66 -10.86
C GLY A 34 14.88 8.02 -9.63
N SER A 35 14.25 8.17 -8.46
CA SER A 35 14.96 8.34 -7.18
C SER A 35 14.24 7.54 -6.11
N VAL A 36 14.98 6.85 -5.23
CA VAL A 36 14.40 6.16 -4.08
C VAL A 36 14.73 6.95 -2.82
N THR A 37 13.69 7.39 -2.13
CA THR A 37 13.78 8.21 -0.92
C THR A 37 13.33 7.40 0.29
N PHE A 38 14.21 7.23 1.29
CA PHE A 38 13.79 6.71 2.59
C PHE A 38 13.46 7.89 3.51
N VAL A 39 12.19 8.01 3.86
CA VAL A 39 11.67 9.13 4.66
C VAL A 39 12.00 9.01 6.16
N GLY A 40 12.48 7.84 6.61
CA GLY A 40 12.73 7.58 8.02
C GLY A 40 11.44 7.53 8.85
N HIS A 41 11.53 7.91 10.12
CA HIS A 41 10.35 8.00 10.98
C HIS A 41 9.54 9.27 10.67
N VAL A 42 8.26 9.09 10.35
CA VAL A 42 7.31 10.19 10.10
C VAL A 42 6.28 10.21 11.24
N PRO A 43 6.07 11.35 11.93
CA PRO A 43 5.05 11.46 12.96
C PRO A 43 3.65 11.19 12.42
N ASN A 44 2.79 10.50 13.18
CA ASN A 44 1.43 10.13 12.75
C ASN A 44 0.59 11.31 12.23
N ARG A 45 0.78 12.51 12.81
CA ARG A 45 0.07 13.73 12.39
C ARG A 45 0.41 14.20 10.98
N GLU A 46 1.61 13.86 10.50
CA GLU A 46 2.15 14.21 9.18
C GLU A 46 1.97 13.07 8.18
N LEU A 47 1.95 11.82 8.67
CA LEU A 47 1.87 10.61 7.85
C LEU A 47 0.68 10.63 6.87
N ARG A 48 -0.50 11.05 7.33
CA ARG A 48 -1.70 11.08 6.46
C ARG A 48 -1.56 12.07 5.30
N CYS A 49 -0.94 13.22 5.54
CA CYS A 49 -0.69 14.22 4.49
C CYS A 49 0.35 13.69 3.50
N LEU A 50 1.45 13.15 4.02
CA LEU A 50 2.52 12.56 3.21
C LEU A 50 2.00 11.43 2.32
N VAL A 51 1.26 10.48 2.88
CA VAL A 51 0.69 9.36 2.12
C VAL A 51 -0.32 9.87 1.09
N GLY A 52 -1.13 10.89 1.41
CA GLY A 52 -2.11 11.47 0.48
C GLY A 52 -1.50 12.07 -0.79
N GLU A 53 -0.20 12.33 -0.81
CA GLU A 53 0.53 12.80 -2.00
C GLU A 53 1.02 11.65 -2.90
N TRP A 54 0.90 10.38 -2.47
CA TRP A 54 1.40 9.24 -3.21
C TRP A 54 0.45 8.82 -4.34
N ASP A 55 1.03 8.48 -5.49
CA ASP A 55 0.28 7.94 -6.62
C ASP A 55 -0.27 6.52 -6.39
N ALA A 56 0.43 5.75 -5.57
CA ALA A 56 0.06 4.39 -5.18
C ALA A 56 0.78 4.00 -3.88
N PHE A 57 0.17 3.11 -3.12
CA PHE A 57 0.77 2.45 -1.97
C PHE A 57 0.98 0.97 -2.30
N PHE A 58 2.17 0.44 -2.01
CA PHE A 58 2.45 -0.98 -2.15
C PHE A 58 2.82 -1.61 -0.80
N LEU A 59 2.16 -2.72 -0.45
CA LEU A 59 2.53 -3.56 0.69
C LEU A 59 3.26 -4.84 0.20
N PRO A 60 4.60 -4.86 0.20
CA PRO A 60 5.40 -6.02 -0.22
C PRO A 60 5.59 -7.05 0.90
N SER A 61 4.55 -7.34 1.70
CA SER A 61 4.70 -8.33 2.78
C SER A 61 4.73 -9.74 2.19
N PHE A 62 5.81 -10.48 2.47
CA PHE A 62 5.94 -11.90 2.16
C PHE A 62 5.43 -12.80 3.30
N VAL A 63 5.12 -12.20 4.44
CA VAL A 63 4.61 -12.90 5.63
C VAL A 63 3.19 -12.41 5.91
N ALA A 64 2.31 -13.32 6.32
CA ALA A 64 0.94 -12.98 6.67
C ALA A 64 0.94 -12.06 7.91
N GLU A 65 0.61 -10.78 7.70
CA GLU A 65 0.35 -9.83 8.77
C GLU A 65 -1.09 -10.02 9.28
N THR A 66 -1.36 -9.65 10.54
CA THR A 66 -2.66 -9.90 11.18
C THR A 66 -3.81 -9.18 10.50
N PHE A 67 -3.72 -7.86 10.33
CA PHE A 67 -4.84 -7.06 9.80
C PHE A 67 -4.44 -6.12 8.66
N GLY A 68 -3.16 -5.80 8.48
CA GLY A 68 -2.75 -4.88 7.42
C GLY A 68 -3.29 -3.46 7.58
N MET A 69 -3.28 -2.90 8.81
CA MET A 69 -3.78 -1.54 9.10
C MET A 69 -3.19 -0.46 8.17
N VAL A 70 -1.94 -0.61 7.76
CA VAL A 70 -1.28 0.30 6.81
C VAL A 70 -2.00 0.38 5.46
N VAL A 71 -2.68 -0.69 5.03
CA VAL A 71 -3.54 -0.70 3.83
C VAL A 71 -4.78 0.17 4.07
N VAL A 72 -5.41 0.05 5.23
CA VAL A 72 -6.60 0.84 5.60
C VAL A 72 -6.23 2.33 5.68
N GLU A 73 -5.07 2.66 6.24
CA GLU A 73 -4.56 4.04 6.32
C GLU A 73 -4.31 4.64 4.93
N ALA A 74 -3.68 3.89 4.01
CA ALA A 74 -3.47 4.32 2.64
C ALA A 74 -4.80 4.53 1.88
N MET A 75 -5.75 3.59 2.02
CA MET A 75 -7.09 3.74 1.47
C MET A 75 -7.81 4.98 2.04
N ALA A 76 -7.70 5.23 3.35
CA ALA A 76 -8.30 6.38 4.01
C ALA A 76 -7.64 7.71 3.64
N ALA A 77 -6.38 7.69 3.17
CA ALA A 77 -5.70 8.81 2.55
C ALA A 77 -6.09 9.03 1.08
N GLY A 78 -6.91 8.14 0.50
CA GLY A 78 -7.36 8.23 -0.89
C GLY A 78 -6.33 7.72 -1.89
N VAL A 79 -5.39 6.90 -1.43
CA VAL A 79 -4.31 6.33 -2.25
C VAL A 79 -4.73 4.93 -2.73
N PRO A 80 -4.57 4.60 -4.02
CA PRO A 80 -4.82 3.25 -4.51
C PRO A 80 -3.79 2.28 -3.95
N VAL A 81 -4.24 1.10 -3.50
CA VAL A 81 -3.39 0.10 -2.87
C VAL A 81 -3.10 -1.08 -3.80
N VAL A 82 -1.84 -1.49 -3.82
CA VAL A 82 -1.35 -2.77 -4.31
C VAL A 82 -0.81 -3.56 -3.12
N ALA A 83 -1.09 -4.86 -3.04
CA ALA A 83 -0.54 -5.72 -1.98
C ALA A 83 -0.34 -7.15 -2.48
N PHE A 84 0.60 -7.89 -1.90
CA PHE A 84 0.60 -9.33 -2.07
C PHE A 84 -0.63 -9.96 -1.43
N GLY A 85 -1.20 -10.98 -2.07
CA GLY A 85 -2.45 -11.62 -1.67
C GLY A 85 -2.38 -12.53 -0.45
N ILE A 86 -1.79 -12.05 0.65
CA ILE A 86 -1.62 -12.81 1.90
C ILE A 86 -1.96 -11.97 3.14
N GLY A 87 -2.22 -12.65 4.27
CA GLY A 87 -2.51 -12.03 5.56
C GLY A 87 -3.84 -11.26 5.59
N GLY A 88 -4.05 -10.48 6.66
CA GLY A 88 -5.31 -9.79 6.90
C GLY A 88 -5.70 -8.77 5.84
N ALA A 89 -4.72 -8.17 5.13
CA ALA A 89 -5.01 -7.31 3.99
C ALA A 89 -5.78 -8.04 2.88
N ALA A 90 -5.49 -9.32 2.64
CA ALA A 90 -6.17 -10.12 1.63
C ALA A 90 -7.62 -10.46 2.00
N GLU A 91 -8.01 -10.32 3.27
CA GLU A 91 -9.38 -10.62 3.74
C GLU A 91 -10.38 -9.55 3.30
N PHE A 92 -9.96 -8.29 3.15
CA PHE A 92 -10.85 -7.18 2.76
C PHE A 92 -10.45 -6.47 1.47
N LEU A 93 -9.20 -6.64 1.00
CA LEU A 93 -8.76 -6.05 -0.26
C LEU A 93 -9.30 -6.86 -1.44
N HIS A 94 -10.34 -6.36 -2.08
CA HIS A 94 -10.96 -7.01 -3.23
C HIS A 94 -10.25 -6.61 -4.53
N HIS A 95 -9.52 -7.56 -5.13
CA HIS A 95 -8.79 -7.36 -6.39
C HIS A 95 -9.66 -6.72 -7.48
N GLY A 96 -9.16 -5.65 -8.10
CA GLY A 96 -9.82 -4.89 -9.17
C GLY A 96 -11.01 -4.02 -8.72
N LYS A 97 -11.41 -4.11 -7.44
CA LYS A 97 -12.52 -3.35 -6.85
C LYS A 97 -12.03 -2.30 -5.86
N THR A 98 -11.37 -2.71 -4.78
CA THR A 98 -10.89 -1.80 -3.72
C THR A 98 -9.37 -1.64 -3.71
N GLY A 99 -8.65 -2.49 -4.45
CA GLY A 99 -7.24 -2.35 -4.78
C GLY A 99 -6.77 -3.47 -5.71
N ILE A 100 -5.46 -3.69 -5.81
CA ILE A 100 -4.88 -4.73 -6.64
C ILE A 100 -4.16 -5.75 -5.75
N LEU A 101 -4.67 -6.99 -5.74
CA LEU A 101 -3.93 -8.12 -5.17
C LEU A 101 -2.97 -8.68 -6.22
N VAL A 102 -1.72 -8.85 -5.81
CA VAL A 102 -0.68 -9.52 -6.59
C VAL A 102 -0.54 -10.94 -6.02
N HIS A 103 -0.91 -11.94 -6.82
CA HIS A 103 -0.91 -13.34 -6.40
C HIS A 103 0.47 -13.98 -6.49
N GLU A 104 1.27 -13.56 -7.48
CA GLU A 104 2.65 -14.00 -7.61
C GLU A 104 3.55 -13.05 -6.81
N GLN A 105 4.21 -13.56 -5.77
CA GLN A 105 5.04 -12.76 -4.88
C GLN A 105 6.41 -12.45 -5.48
N THR A 106 6.42 -11.82 -6.66
CA THR A 106 7.64 -11.46 -7.37
C THR A 106 7.68 -9.95 -7.64
N PRO A 107 8.90 -9.36 -7.67
CA PRO A 107 9.09 -7.96 -8.04
C PRO A 107 8.45 -7.59 -9.39
N TRP A 108 8.52 -8.48 -10.37
CA TRP A 108 7.94 -8.28 -11.70
C TRP A 108 6.42 -8.21 -11.69
N ALA A 109 5.75 -9.12 -10.98
CA ALA A 109 4.29 -9.10 -10.87
C ALA A 109 3.81 -7.85 -10.11
N ALA A 110 4.56 -7.41 -9.09
CA ALA A 110 4.28 -6.15 -8.41
C ALA A 110 4.51 -4.92 -9.31
N ALA A 111 5.58 -4.92 -10.11
CA ALA A 111 5.87 -3.85 -11.07
C ALA A 111 4.80 -3.74 -12.16
N GLU A 112 4.29 -4.87 -12.66
CA GLU A 112 3.18 -4.90 -13.61
C GLU A 112 1.91 -4.26 -13.00
N ALA A 113 1.55 -4.66 -11.78
CA ALA A 113 0.41 -4.11 -11.06
C ALA A 113 0.52 -2.59 -10.84
N LEU A 114 1.70 -2.10 -10.45
CA LEU A 114 1.96 -0.67 -10.29
C LEU A 114 1.92 0.08 -11.63
N SER A 115 2.43 -0.54 -12.69
CA SER A 115 2.41 0.04 -14.04
C SER A 115 0.99 0.25 -14.57
N LEU A 116 0.02 -0.60 -14.20
CA LEU A 116 -1.39 -0.37 -14.54
C LEU A 116 -1.94 0.93 -13.94
N LEU A 117 -1.48 1.32 -12.75
CA LEU A 117 -1.89 2.57 -12.09
C LEU A 117 -1.21 3.81 -12.70
N MET A 118 -0.02 3.62 -13.28
CA MET A 118 0.77 4.69 -13.92
C MET A 118 0.53 4.80 -15.43
N GLY A 119 -0.15 3.82 -16.03
CA GLY A 119 -0.45 3.77 -17.46
C GLY A 119 -1.54 4.76 -17.91
N ARG A 120 -1.86 4.74 -19.22
CA ARG A 120 -2.84 5.67 -19.85
C ARG A 120 -4.20 5.68 -19.14
N ASP A 121 -4.70 4.50 -18.76
CA ASP A 121 -6.00 4.37 -18.08
C ASP A 121 -5.89 4.48 -16.56
N GLY A 122 -4.68 4.68 -16.04
CA GLY A 122 -4.34 4.68 -14.63
C GLY A 122 -5.16 5.68 -13.82
N VAL A 123 -5.37 6.91 -14.33
CA VAL A 123 -6.21 7.92 -13.65
C VAL A 123 -7.63 7.40 -13.38
N SER A 124 -8.26 6.78 -14.38
CA SER A 124 -9.61 6.24 -14.24
C SER A 124 -9.67 5.04 -13.28
N LEU A 125 -8.63 4.19 -13.32
CA LEU A 125 -8.48 3.04 -12.45
C LEU A 125 -8.28 3.48 -11.00
N LYS A 126 -7.31 4.37 -10.73
CA LYS A 126 -7.05 4.97 -9.42
C LYS A 126 -8.32 5.54 -8.81
N ARG A 127 -9.08 6.36 -9.57
CA ARG A 127 -10.34 6.95 -9.11
C ARG A 127 -11.39 5.91 -8.71
N ARG A 128 -11.52 4.84 -9.50
CA ARG A 128 -12.49 3.77 -9.23
C ARG A 128 -12.10 2.98 -7.99
N LEU A 129 -10.83 2.59 -7.87
CA LEU A 129 -10.32 1.82 -6.73
C LEU A 129 -10.47 2.61 -5.42
N THR A 130 -10.08 3.88 -5.40
CA THR A 130 -10.13 4.72 -4.19
C THR A 130 -11.57 5.05 -3.79
N ALA A 131 -12.48 5.25 -4.75
CA ALA A 131 -13.90 5.42 -4.45
C ALA A 131 -14.50 4.18 -3.78
N GLN A 132 -14.21 2.98 -4.30
CA GLN A 132 -14.71 1.73 -3.72
C GLN A 132 -14.05 1.42 -2.37
N ALA A 133 -12.76 1.70 -2.23
CA ALA A 133 -12.04 1.55 -0.96
C ALA A 133 -12.64 2.44 0.14
N LYS A 134 -13.04 3.67 -0.20
CA LYS A 134 -13.72 4.57 0.74
C LYS A 134 -15.07 4.03 1.22
N LEU A 135 -15.84 3.41 0.31
CA LEU A 135 -17.10 2.74 0.67
C LEU A 135 -16.83 1.56 1.60
N LEU A 136 -15.86 0.70 1.27
CA LEU A 136 -15.45 -0.42 2.13
C LEU A 136 -15.07 0.04 3.53
N ILE A 137 -14.26 1.11 3.65
CA ILE A 137 -13.86 1.65 4.95
C ILE A 137 -15.08 2.09 5.74
N THR A 138 -15.97 2.86 5.11
CA THR A 138 -17.14 3.42 5.80
C THR A 138 -18.12 2.32 6.22
N ASP A 139 -18.29 1.31 5.38
CA ASP A 139 -19.34 0.30 5.54
C ASP A 139 -18.89 -0.91 6.37
N GLN A 140 -17.61 -1.26 6.39
CA GLN A 140 -17.13 -2.52 6.98
C GLN A 140 -15.99 -2.34 7.97
N LEU A 141 -15.14 -1.33 7.79
CA LEU A 141 -13.92 -1.16 8.61
C LEU A 141 -13.99 0.04 9.56
N ALA A 142 -15.13 0.73 9.60
CA ALA A 142 -15.33 1.86 10.50
C ALA A 142 -15.28 1.37 11.95
N VAL A 143 -14.44 2.03 12.76
CA VAL A 143 -14.27 1.71 14.20
C VAL A 143 -15.62 1.64 14.92
N ALA A 144 -16.55 2.53 14.59
CA ALA A 144 -17.89 2.55 15.17
C ALA A 144 -18.68 1.26 14.88
N LYS A 145 -18.55 0.69 13.68
CA LYS A 145 -19.22 -0.56 13.31
C LYS A 145 -18.60 -1.75 14.02
N VAL A 146 -17.27 -1.84 14.00
CA VAL A 146 -16.54 -2.90 14.72
C VAL A 146 -16.87 -2.87 16.21
N ALA A 147 -16.89 -1.68 16.82
CA ALA A 147 -17.25 -1.51 18.22
C ALA A 147 -18.68 -1.97 18.54
N GLU A 148 -19.65 -1.71 17.64
CA GLU A 148 -21.04 -2.16 17.82
C GLU A 148 -21.16 -3.69 17.70
N GLU A 149 -20.47 -4.32 16.75
CA GLU A 149 -20.46 -5.78 16.63
C GLU A 149 -19.86 -6.46 17.88
N TYR A 150 -18.75 -5.92 18.40
CA TYR A 150 -18.15 -6.39 19.66
C TYR A 150 -19.12 -6.25 20.83
N LYS A 151 -19.83 -5.12 20.93
CA LYS A 151 -20.84 -4.88 21.98
C LYS A 151 -21.98 -5.90 21.90
N GLN A 152 -22.46 -6.25 20.70
CA GLN A 152 -23.51 -7.27 20.54
C GLN A 152 -23.04 -8.65 21.03
N VAL A 153 -21.79 -9.03 20.77
CA VAL A 153 -21.22 -10.28 21.30
C VAL A 153 -21.18 -10.27 22.83
N PHE A 154 -20.73 -9.18 23.45
CA PHE A 154 -20.73 -9.08 24.92
C PHE A 154 -22.15 -9.17 25.51
N LEU A 155 -23.13 -8.53 24.87
CA LEU A 155 -24.52 -8.59 25.32
C LEU A 155 -25.14 -9.99 25.16
N LEU A 156 -24.71 -10.79 24.17
CA LEU A 156 -25.16 -12.18 24.00
C LEU A 156 -24.57 -13.14 25.05
N LEU A 157 -23.45 -12.77 25.66
CA LEU A 157 -22.76 -13.56 26.67
C LEU A 157 -23.07 -13.12 28.12
N SER A 158 -23.92 -12.10 28.29
CA SER A 158 -24.36 -11.54 29.58
C SER A 158 -25.76 -12.04 29.93
#